data_AF-X1H8W3-F1
#
_entry.id   AF-X1H8W3-F1
#
_cell.length_a   1.000
_cell.length_b   1.000
_cell.length_c   1.000
_cell.angle_alpha   90.00
_cell.angle_beta   90.00
_cell.angle_gamma   90.00
#
_symmetry.space_group_name_H-M   'P 1'
#
loop_
_entity.id
_entity.type
_entity.pdbx_description
1 polymer ?
#
loop_
_entity_poly.entity_id
_entity_poly.type
_entity_poly.pdbx_seq_one_letter_code
_entity_poly.pdbx_strand_id
1 'polypeptide(L)' 'MSLPESGASASTAKAKSLSTEEMEAMAKKLRRHIITMTGKAGSGHPGGSLSSVEIVTALYFGLLRHK' A
#
# COMPACT_ATOMS: atom_id res chain seq x y z
N MET A 1 4.73 -45.41 -15.26
CA MET A 1 5.31 -44.96 -13.98
C MET A 1 4.63 -43.65 -13.61
N SER A 2 3.44 -43.77 -13.05
CA SER A 2 2.64 -42.63 -12.60
C SER A 2 3.00 -42.36 -11.15
N LEU A 3 3.46 -41.16 -10.85
CA LEU A 3 3.50 -40.62 -9.50
C LEU A 3 2.69 -39.31 -9.46
N PRO A 4 2.05 -39.03 -8.31
CA PRO A 4 0.77 -38.34 -8.23
C PRO A 4 0.91 -36.83 -8.00
N GLU A 5 -0.21 -36.13 -8.23
CA GLU A 5 -0.46 -34.76 -7.81
C GLU A 5 -0.29 -34.60 -6.29
N SER A 6 0.34 -33.50 -5.86
CA SER A 6 0.24 -33.04 -4.49
C SER A 6 0.13 -31.53 -4.50
N GLY A 7 -1.11 -31.06 -4.43
CA GLY A 7 -1.42 -29.67 -4.14
C GLY A 7 -0.70 -29.21 -2.87
N ALA A 8 -0.08 -28.04 -2.96
CA ALA A 8 0.17 -27.20 -1.81
C ALA A 8 -0.69 -25.94 -1.99
N SER A 9 -1.98 -26.12 -1.73
CA SER A 9 -2.85 -25.04 -1.27
C SER A 9 -2.23 -24.48 0.01
N ALA A 10 -1.29 -23.55 -0.13
CA ALA A 10 -0.77 -22.77 0.97
C ALA A 10 -1.67 -21.56 1.15
N SER A 11 -2.88 -21.82 1.67
CA SER A 11 -3.72 -20.82 2.34
C SER A 11 -2.89 -20.18 3.45
N THR A 12 -2.15 -19.14 3.09
CA THR A 12 -1.31 -18.39 4.01
C THR A 12 -2.13 -17.20 4.45
N ALA A 13 -2.60 -17.28 5.70
CA ALA A 13 -3.22 -16.24 6.52
C ALA A 13 -3.48 -14.91 5.79
N LYS A 14 -4.75 -14.66 5.46
CA LYS A 14 -5.25 -13.42 4.87
C LYS A 14 -4.91 -12.24 5.79
N ALA A 15 -3.72 -11.67 5.63
CA ALA A 15 -3.35 -10.41 6.24
C ALA A 15 -4.40 -9.39 5.81
N LYS A 16 -5.01 -8.69 6.77
CA LYS A 16 -6.09 -7.74 6.51
C LYS A 16 -5.55 -6.59 5.66
N SER A 17 -5.70 -6.71 4.34
CA SER A 17 -5.47 -5.68 3.34
C SER A 17 -6.70 -4.77 3.22
N LEU A 18 -6.48 -3.52 2.82
CA LEU A 18 -7.55 -2.58 2.51
C LEU A 18 -8.17 -2.92 1.14
N SER A 19 -9.46 -2.61 0.97
CA SER A 19 -10.10 -2.62 -0.37
C SER A 19 -9.54 -1.51 -1.26
N THR A 20 -9.79 -1.57 -2.56
CA THR A 20 -9.37 -0.53 -3.50
C THR A 20 -9.93 0.84 -3.12
N GLU A 21 -11.21 0.90 -2.74
CA GLU A 21 -11.89 2.13 -2.32
C GLU A 21 -11.29 2.69 -1.03
N GLU A 22 -10.97 1.82 -0.07
CA GLU A 22 -10.28 2.22 1.17
C GLU A 22 -8.87 2.74 0.88
N MET A 23 -8.14 2.12 -0.05
CA MET A 23 -6.83 2.58 -0.50
C MET A 23 -6.91 3.92 -1.22
N GLU A 24 -7.92 4.18 -2.05
CA GLU A 24 -8.13 5.49 -2.67
C GLU A 24 -8.36 6.58 -1.62
N ALA A 25 -9.20 6.29 -0.63
CA ALA A 25 -9.45 7.20 0.50
C ALA A 25 -8.16 7.45 1.30
N MET A 26 -7.36 6.41 1.54
CA MET A 26 -6.07 6.52 2.22
C MET A 26 -5.08 7.36 1.42
N ALA A 27 -4.92 7.09 0.12
CA ALA A 27 -4.08 7.87 -0.78
C ALA A 27 -4.49 9.35 -0.78
N LYS A 28 -5.80 9.65 -0.81
CA LYS A 28 -6.31 11.03 -0.73
C LYS A 28 -5.92 11.70 0.59
N LYS A 29 -5.98 10.97 1.71
CA LYS A 29 -5.53 11.46 3.02
C LYS A 29 -4.03 11.71 3.04
N LEU A 30 -3.22 10.79 2.51
CA LEU A 30 -1.76 10.91 2.44
C LEU A 30 -1.33 12.12 1.61
N ARG A 31 -1.94 12.36 0.44
CA ARG A 31 -1.63 13.56 -0.37
C ARG A 31 -1.89 14.87 0.38
N ARG A 32 -3.02 14.96 1.10
CA ARG A 32 -3.33 16.13 1.95
C ARG A 32 -2.30 16.30 3.06
N HIS A 33 -1.90 15.21 3.72
CA HIS A 33 -0.90 15.23 4.76
C HIS A 33 0.45 15.72 4.23
N ILE A 34 0.91 15.19 3.09
CA ILE A 34 2.15 15.63 2.43
C ILE A 34 2.12 17.14 2.21
N ILE A 35 1.09 17.66 1.53
CA ILE A 35 0.97 19.10 1.24
C ILE A 35 0.94 19.92 2.54
N THR A 36 0.15 19.50 3.53
CA THR A 36 -0.01 20.24 4.79
C THR A 36 1.28 20.25 5.59
N MET A 37 1.98 19.12 5.69
CA MET A 37 3.22 19.00 6.48
C MET A 37 4.38 19.71 5.79
N THR A 38 4.55 19.52 4.48
CA THR A 38 5.58 20.23 3.70
C THR A 38 5.33 21.74 3.70
N GLY A 39 4.07 22.17 3.54
CA GLY A 39 3.69 23.58 3.64
C GLY A 39 4.00 24.19 5.01
N LYS A 40 3.66 23.48 6.10
CA LYS A 40 3.98 23.91 7.48
C LYS A 40 5.48 23.96 7.75
N ALA A 41 6.26 23.05 7.19
CA ALA A 41 7.71 23.03 7.32
C ALA A 41 8.41 24.16 6.54
N GLY A 42 7.69 24.84 5.63
CA GLY A 42 8.26 25.91 4.79
C GLY A 42 9.37 25.45 3.84
N SER A 43 9.55 24.13 3.69
CA SER A 43 10.66 23.52 2.96
C SER A 43 10.31 22.11 2.50
N GLY A 44 10.98 21.65 1.43
CA GLY A 44 10.78 20.33 0.84
C GLY A 44 10.19 20.39 -0.58
N HIS A 45 10.15 19.24 -1.24
CA HIS A 45 9.65 19.11 -2.62
C HIS A 45 8.54 18.04 -2.67
N PRO A 46 7.26 18.43 -2.57
CA PRO A 46 6.17 17.47 -2.42
C PRO A 46 5.94 16.62 -3.68
N GLY A 47 6.43 17.06 -4.84
CA GLY A 47 6.22 16.39 -6.13
C GLY A 47 6.60 14.91 -6.13
N GLY A 48 7.79 14.56 -5.64
CA GLY A 48 8.25 13.16 -5.61
C GLY A 48 7.42 12.27 -4.68
N SER A 49 7.04 12.80 -3.51
CA SER A 49 6.15 12.08 -2.59
C SER A 49 4.74 11.94 -3.15
N LEU A 50 4.21 12.95 -3.84
CA LEU A 50 2.86 12.91 -4.43
C LEU A 50 2.77 11.95 -5.61
N SER A 51 3.82 11.84 -6.44
CA SER A 51 3.85 10.90 -7.57
C SER A 51 3.95 9.43 -7.15
N SER A 52 4.36 9.18 -5.90
CA SER A 52 4.62 7.83 -5.39
C SER A 52 3.51 7.31 -4.47
N VAL A 53 2.52 8.14 -4.12
CA VAL A 53 1.53 7.85 -3.08
C VAL A 53 0.74 6.57 -3.37
N GLU A 54 0.32 6.35 -4.61
CA GLU A 54 -0.56 5.23 -4.97
C GLU A 54 0.19 3.91 -4.85
N ILE A 55 1.42 3.86 -5.35
CA ILE A 55 2.30 2.69 -5.27
C ILE A 55 2.58 2.36 -3.79
N VAL A 56 2.97 3.36 -2.99
CA VAL A 56 3.25 3.14 -1.56
C VAL A 56 2.00 2.70 -0.81
N THR A 57 0.83 3.25 -1.13
CA THR A 57 -0.45 2.85 -0.52
C THR A 57 -0.77 1.39 -0.83
N ALA A 58 -0.67 0.98 -2.10
CA ALA A 58 -0.93 -0.39 -2.52
C ALA A 58 0.07 -1.38 -1.91
N LEU A 59 1.35 -1.03 -1.88
CA LEU A 59 2.38 -1.85 -1.27
C LEU A 59 2.11 -2.01 0.24
N TYR A 60 1.97 -0.91 0.97
CA TYR A 60 1.85 -0.94 2.42
C TYR A 60 0.54 -1.62 2.85
N PHE A 61 -0.60 -1.19 2.32
CA PHE A 61 -1.90 -1.66 2.78
C PHE A 61 -2.45 -2.88 2.03
N GLY A 62 -1.81 -3.31 0.94
CA GLY A 62 -2.26 -4.41 0.11
C GLY A 62 -1.34 -5.63 0.10
N LEU A 63 -0.01 -5.42 0.06
CA LEU A 63 0.95 -6.48 -0.31
C LEU A 63 2.01 -6.74 0.76
N LEU A 64 2.48 -5.72 1.46
CA LEU A 64 3.55 -5.82 2.44
C LEU A 64 3.02 -6.46 3.73
N ARG A 65 3.81 -7.40 4.25
CA ARG A 65 3.60 -8.00 5.56
C ARG A 65 4.43 -7.22 6.57
N HIS A 66 3.84 -6.19 7.14
CA HIS A 66 4.48 -5.29 8.10
C HIS A 66 3.69 -5.16 9.42
N LYS A 67 2.70 -6.04 9.62
CA LYS A 67 1.89 -6.10 10.84
C LYS A 67 2.51 -7.09 11.82
#